data_AF-A0A1V2P4Y9-F1
#
_entry.id   AF-A0A1V2P4Y9-F1
#
_cell.length_a   1.000
_cell.length_b   1.000
_cell.length_c   1.000
_cell.angle_alpha   90.00
_cell.angle_beta   90.00
_cell.angle_gamma   90.00
#
_symmetry.space_group_name_H-M   'P 1'
#
loop_
_entity.id
_entity.type
_entity.pdbx_description
1 polymer ?
#
loop_
_entity_poly.entity_id
_entity_poly.type
_entity_poly.pdbx_seq_one_letter_code
_entity_poly.pdbx_strand_id
1 'polypeptide(L)'
;MADETTFRDALAQHAERRQGEQDILMALEQAEKPVRGRSRYVWVAAGAVALAGAAIVGTTLLGSSPAAYAVNKNADGTVTVSIKDIQSIEPANAKLRELGVRAKAVPTTSSCAPLDESTIYRGAEWNTAYSDTDSSVTFSAKIPEGYTMLLTVSDKPDRGSGIGFTAPVKDPAPSCLLDPADDPSMRAGN
;
A
#
# COMPACT_ATOMS: atom_id res chain seq x y z
N MET A 1 -28.79 14.28 25.75
CA MET A 1 -27.67 14.68 26.65
C MET A 1 -26.92 13.39 26.95
N ALA A 2 -25.86 13.10 26.18
CA ALA A 2 -25.02 11.93 26.43
C ALA A 2 -24.10 12.27 27.61
N ASP A 3 -24.06 11.35 28.58
CA ASP A 3 -23.42 11.52 29.88
C ASP A 3 -21.89 11.57 29.72
N GLU A 4 -21.25 12.59 30.29
CA GLU A 4 -19.82 12.86 30.19
C GLU A 4 -18.97 11.68 30.72
N THR A 5 -19.56 10.89 31.62
CA THR A 5 -18.98 9.67 32.18
C THR A 5 -18.71 8.61 31.12
N THR A 6 -19.63 8.43 30.15
CA THR A 6 -19.51 7.39 29.12
C THR A 6 -18.38 7.72 28.14
N PHE A 7 -18.15 9.00 27.88
CA PHE A 7 -17.03 9.45 27.03
C PHE A 7 -15.67 9.25 27.72
N ARG A 8 -15.60 9.52 29.03
CA ARG A 8 -14.39 9.29 29.82
C ARG A 8 -14.04 7.82 29.94
N ASP A 9 -15.03 6.95 30.14
CA ASP A 9 -14.83 5.50 30.18
C ASP A 9 -14.37 4.94 28.83
N ALA A 10 -14.93 5.44 27.73
CA ALA A 10 -14.49 5.06 26.38
C ALA A 10 -13.04 5.49 26.11
N LEU A 11 -12.63 6.67 26.57
CA LEU A 11 -11.24 7.15 26.46
C LEU A 11 -10.26 6.31 27.29
N ALA A 12 -10.65 5.93 28.51
CA ALA A 12 -9.84 5.08 29.37
C ALA A 12 -9.62 3.70 28.73
N GLN A 13 -10.68 3.05 28.23
CA GLN A 13 -10.58 1.78 27.51
C GLN A 13 -9.74 1.87 26.23
N HIS A 14 -9.78 3.01 25.54
CA HIS A 14 -9.00 3.20 24.32
C HIS A 14 -7.52 3.48 24.60
N ALA A 15 -7.19 4.06 25.77
CA ALA A 15 -5.82 4.30 26.21
C ALA A 15 -5.13 3.01 26.69
N GLU A 16 -5.84 2.16 27.43
CA GLU A 16 -5.30 0.87 27.91
C GLU A 16 -4.98 -0.09 26.75
N ARG A 17 -5.79 -0.12 25.69
CA ARG A 17 -5.48 -0.90 24.48
C ARG A 17 -4.19 -0.45 23.80
N ARG A 18 -3.90 0.86 23.74
CA ARG A 18 -2.64 1.33 23.15
C ARG A 18 -1.42 0.99 23.98
N GLN A 19 -1.53 0.99 25.31
CA GLN A 19 -0.40 0.61 26.17
C GLN A 19 -0.05 -0.88 26.05
N GLY A 20 -1.05 -1.76 25.97
CA GLY A 20 -0.81 -3.19 25.72
C GLY A 20 -0.14 -3.46 24.37
N GLU A 21 -0.47 -2.69 23.34
CA GLU A 21 0.14 -2.80 22.01
C GLU A 21 1.60 -2.29 21.99
N GLN A 22 1.90 -1.23 22.74
CA GLN A 22 3.27 -0.73 22.91
C GLN A 22 4.16 -1.65 23.75
N ASP A 23 3.60 -2.32 24.77
CA ASP A 23 4.34 -3.33 25.55
C ASP A 23 4.61 -4.60 24.74
N ILE A 24 3.70 -4.99 23.84
CA ILE A 24 3.94 -6.09 22.89
C ILE A 24 5.03 -5.68 21.89
N LEU A 25 5.02 -4.44 21.38
CA LEU A 25 6.08 -3.91 20.52
C LEU A 25 7.44 -3.86 21.24
N MET A 26 7.49 -3.39 22.49
CA MET A 26 8.73 -3.39 23.29
C MET A 26 9.20 -4.81 23.63
N ALA A 27 8.29 -5.76 23.88
CA ALA A 27 8.65 -7.16 24.12
C ALA A 27 9.19 -7.84 22.84
N LEU A 28 8.67 -7.46 21.66
CA LEU A 28 9.20 -7.91 20.37
C LEU A 28 10.56 -7.28 20.06
N GLU A 29 10.77 -6.00 20.39
CA GLU A 29 12.06 -5.30 20.22
C GLU A 29 13.15 -5.85 21.16
N GLN A 30 12.77 -6.29 22.37
CA GLN A 30 13.72 -6.92 23.31
C GLN A 30 14.11 -8.35 22.92
N ALA A 31 13.37 -9.01 22.02
CA ALA A 31 13.75 -10.30 21.46
C ALA A 31 14.84 -10.19 20.37
N GLU A 32 15.17 -8.98 19.89
CA GLU A 32 16.12 -8.75 18.79
C GLU A 32 17.49 -8.19 19.22
N LYS A 33 18.03 -8.63 20.37
CA LYS A 33 19.45 -8.41 20.69
C LYS A 33 20.30 -9.64 20.33
N PRO A 34 20.89 -9.73 19.12
CA PRO A 34 21.99 -10.66 18.90
C PRO A 34 23.26 -10.09 19.55
N VAL A 35 23.70 -10.73 20.63
CA VAL A 35 25.03 -10.57 21.21
C VAL A 35 26.06 -10.95 20.14
N ARG A 36 26.71 -9.95 19.53
CA ARG A 36 27.86 -10.16 18.65
C ARG A 36 29.09 -10.47 19.49
N GLY A 37 29.55 -11.72 19.47
CA GLY A 37 30.78 -12.09 20.16
C GLY A 37 31.26 -13.52 19.93
N ARG A 38 32.11 -13.67 18.90
CA ARG A 38 33.30 -14.56 18.88
C ARG A 38 33.09 -16.06 18.61
N SER A 39 33.66 -16.46 17.47
CA SER A 39 34.19 -17.78 17.11
C SER A 39 34.43 -18.70 18.30
N ARG A 40 33.89 -19.93 18.24
CA ARG A 40 34.63 -21.22 18.28
C ARG A 40 33.68 -22.39 18.01
N TYR A 41 34.11 -23.30 17.14
CA TYR A 41 33.49 -24.57 16.81
C TYR A 41 33.10 -25.39 18.06
N VAL A 42 31.84 -25.83 18.14
CA VAL A 42 31.44 -27.04 18.87
C VAL A 42 30.36 -27.75 18.06
N TRP A 43 30.69 -28.93 17.58
CA TRP A 43 29.74 -29.92 17.08
C TRP A 43 28.90 -30.45 18.24
N VAL A 44 27.57 -30.31 18.18
CA VAL A 44 26.64 -31.22 18.87
C VAL A 44 25.44 -31.44 17.96
N ALA A 45 25.29 -32.69 17.53
CA ALA A 45 24.09 -33.22 16.90
C ALA A 45 23.05 -33.53 17.98
N ALA A 46 21.77 -33.21 17.73
CA ALA A 46 20.58 -34.01 18.03
C ALA A 46 19.30 -33.16 17.97
N GLY A 47 18.29 -33.63 17.26
CA GLY A 47 16.90 -33.17 17.41
C GLY A 47 16.18 -32.90 16.09
N ALA A 48 15.58 -33.93 15.53
CA ALA A 48 14.70 -33.83 14.36
C ALA A 48 13.42 -33.04 14.68
N VAL A 49 13.06 -32.08 13.82
CA VAL A 49 11.68 -31.70 13.51
C VAL A 49 11.55 -31.51 12.00
N ALA A 50 10.45 -32.04 11.49
CA ALA A 50 10.19 -32.37 10.11
C ALA A 50 9.64 -31.21 9.28
N LEU A 51 9.83 -31.34 7.96
CA LEU A 51 8.90 -30.95 6.88
C LEU A 51 8.45 -29.48 6.78
N ALA A 52 9.07 -28.77 5.83
CA ALA A 52 8.44 -28.22 4.62
C ALA A 52 9.19 -26.95 4.22
N GLY A 53 9.85 -27.01 3.06
CA GLY A 53 10.57 -25.88 2.49
C GLY A 53 9.61 -24.75 2.14
N ALA A 54 9.52 -23.75 3.02
CA ALA A 54 9.16 -22.41 2.62
C ALA A 54 10.47 -21.72 2.23
N ALA A 55 10.71 -21.60 0.92
CA ALA A 55 11.70 -20.67 0.42
C ALA A 55 11.30 -19.27 0.91
N ILE A 56 12.02 -18.76 1.92
CA ILE A 56 11.97 -17.35 2.30
C ILE A 56 12.65 -16.61 1.14
N VAL A 57 11.87 -16.21 0.13
CA VAL A 57 12.34 -15.27 -0.89
C VAL A 57 12.57 -13.96 -0.16
N GLY A 58 13.84 -13.57 -0.09
CA GLY A 58 14.38 -12.63 0.88
C GLY A 58 13.65 -11.29 0.95
N THR A 59 13.41 -10.85 2.18
CA THR A 59 13.27 -9.43 2.49
C THR A 59 14.63 -8.76 2.27
N THR A 60 14.87 -8.26 1.07
CA THR A 60 15.94 -7.28 0.85
C THR A 60 15.50 -5.95 1.45
N LEU A 61 15.54 -5.83 2.77
CA LEU A 61 15.61 -4.54 3.45
C LEU A 61 17.08 -4.08 3.38
N LEU A 62 17.50 -3.67 2.17
CA LEU A 62 18.78 -3.03 1.92
C LEU A 62 18.52 -1.58 1.53
N GLY A 63 18.96 -0.66 2.39
CA GLY A 63 19.18 0.74 2.02
C GLY A 63 18.25 1.73 2.72
N SER A 64 18.83 2.51 3.64
CA SER A 64 18.23 3.68 4.28
C SER A 64 18.16 4.88 3.30
N SER A 65 17.57 4.68 2.13
CA SER A 65 17.08 5.73 1.25
C SER A 65 15.61 5.44 1.01
N PRO A 66 14.67 6.39 1.18
CA PRO A 66 13.27 6.13 0.88
C PRO A 66 13.16 5.75 -0.60
N ALA A 67 12.74 4.51 -0.86
CA ALA A 67 12.56 4.03 -2.22
C ALA A 67 11.60 4.95 -2.98
N ALA A 68 11.97 5.35 -4.20
CA ALA A 68 11.16 6.23 -5.04
C ALA A 68 9.81 5.59 -5.44
N TYR A 69 9.72 4.26 -5.33
CA TYR A 69 8.49 3.49 -5.31
C TYR A 69 8.64 2.23 -4.44
N ALA A 70 7.51 1.67 -4.02
CA ALA A 70 7.42 0.37 -3.40
C ALA A 70 6.11 -0.31 -3.83
N VAL A 71 6.18 -1.62 -4.11
CA VAL A 71 5.00 -2.46 -4.39
C VAL A 71 5.15 -3.70 -3.53
N ASN A 72 4.27 -3.85 -2.54
CA ASN A 72 4.28 -4.97 -1.62
C ASN A 72 3.00 -5.78 -1.72
N LYS A 73 3.11 -7.10 -1.79
CA LYS A 73 1.95 -8.00 -1.69
C LYS A 73 1.83 -8.46 -0.24
N ASN A 74 0.72 -8.15 0.39
CA ASN A 74 0.47 -8.47 1.78
C ASN A 74 -0.02 -9.92 1.92
N ALA A 75 0.14 -10.49 3.12
CA ALA A 75 -0.25 -11.88 3.40
C ALA A 75 -1.77 -12.14 3.27
N ASP A 76 -2.58 -11.08 3.45
CA ASP A 76 -4.04 -11.11 3.29
C ASP A 76 -4.52 -11.06 1.83
N GLY A 77 -3.59 -10.97 0.87
CA GLY A 77 -3.89 -10.89 -0.56
C GLY A 77 -4.13 -9.49 -1.09
N THR A 78 -3.98 -8.45 -0.27
CA THR A 78 -3.94 -7.06 -0.72
C THR A 78 -2.56 -6.68 -1.27
N VAL A 79 -2.50 -5.56 -1.98
CA VAL A 79 -1.28 -5.00 -2.55
C VAL A 79 -1.19 -3.54 -2.10
N THR A 80 -0.05 -3.18 -1.52
CA THR A 80 0.26 -1.80 -1.12
C THR A 80 1.27 -1.22 -2.09
N VAL A 81 0.94 -0.04 -2.64
CA VAL A 81 1.76 0.67 -3.62
C VAL A 81 2.04 2.08 -3.12
N SER A 82 3.32 2.45 -3.08
CA SER A 82 3.78 3.81 -2.83
C SER A 82 4.58 4.26 -4.04
N ILE A 83 4.33 5.47 -4.55
CA ILE A 83 5.11 6.09 -5.62
C ILE A 83 5.36 7.53 -5.21
N LYS A 84 6.62 7.88 -4.95
CA LYS A 84 7.04 9.21 -4.46
C LYS A 84 7.60 10.08 -5.58
N ASP A 85 8.05 9.46 -6.67
CA ASP A 85 8.58 10.13 -7.85
C ASP A 85 7.83 9.65 -9.09
N ILE A 86 7.34 10.59 -9.90
CA ILE A 86 6.66 10.32 -11.16
C ILE A 86 7.53 9.52 -12.13
N GLN A 87 8.87 9.66 -12.07
CA GLN A 87 9.81 8.87 -12.87
C GLN A 87 9.79 7.38 -12.49
N SER A 88 9.23 7.03 -11.34
CA SER A 88 9.11 5.65 -10.87
C SER A 88 7.83 4.92 -11.32
N ILE A 89 6.99 5.55 -12.15
CA ILE A 89 5.78 4.91 -12.70
C ILE A 89 6.12 3.64 -13.49
N GLU A 90 7.10 3.71 -14.39
CA GLU A 90 7.48 2.57 -15.22
C GLU A 90 8.00 1.37 -14.39
N PRO A 91 8.98 1.54 -13.49
CA PRO A 91 9.43 0.41 -12.66
C PRO A 91 8.34 -0.09 -11.70
N ALA A 92 7.45 0.78 -11.18
CA ALA A 92 6.28 0.33 -10.40
C ALA A 92 5.33 -0.54 -11.24
N ASN A 93 5.04 -0.14 -12.48
CA ASN A 93 4.24 -0.93 -13.42
C ASN A 93 4.90 -2.26 -13.82
N ALA A 94 6.23 -2.30 -13.94
CA ALA A 94 6.94 -3.55 -14.15
C ALA A 94 6.73 -4.50 -12.95
N LYS A 95 6.82 -3.98 -11.71
CA LYS A 95 6.62 -4.80 -10.52
C LYS A 95 5.17 -5.27 -10.35
N LEU A 96 4.18 -4.42 -10.63
CA LEU A 96 2.76 -4.80 -10.62
C LEU A 96 2.47 -5.95 -11.60
N ARG A 97 3.05 -5.90 -12.81
CA ARG A 97 2.97 -6.97 -13.81
C ARG A 97 3.66 -8.25 -13.36
N GLU A 98 4.85 -8.15 -12.77
CA GLU A 98 5.58 -9.31 -12.21
C GLU A 98 4.74 -10.04 -11.15
N LEU A 99 3.98 -9.28 -10.35
CA LEU A 99 3.09 -9.82 -9.32
C LEU A 99 1.73 -10.31 -9.86
N GLY A 100 1.47 -10.16 -11.16
CA GLY A 100 0.19 -10.53 -11.79
C GLY A 100 -0.99 -9.67 -11.35
N VAL A 101 -0.74 -8.45 -10.88
CA VAL A 101 -1.78 -7.53 -10.39
C VAL A 101 -2.32 -6.72 -11.56
N ARG A 102 -3.65 -6.73 -11.76
CA ARG A 102 -4.34 -5.93 -12.79
C ARG A 102 -4.48 -4.45 -12.36
N ALA A 103 -3.36 -3.82 -12.03
CA ALA A 103 -3.29 -2.40 -11.70
C ALA A 103 -2.19 -1.72 -12.52
N LYS A 104 -2.39 -0.43 -12.79
CA LYS A 104 -1.47 0.37 -13.61
C LYS A 104 -1.33 1.77 -13.02
N ALA A 105 -0.11 2.13 -12.67
CA ALA A 105 0.26 3.50 -12.35
C ALA A 105 0.30 4.35 -13.62
N VAL A 106 -0.33 5.52 -13.57
CA VAL A 106 -0.41 6.47 -14.68
C VAL A 106 -0.20 7.89 -14.19
N PRO A 107 0.48 8.76 -14.95
CA PRO A 107 0.59 10.16 -14.59
C PRO A 107 -0.76 10.85 -14.73
N THR A 108 -0.96 11.89 -13.91
CA THR A 108 -2.07 12.82 -14.03
C THR A 108 -1.56 14.18 -14.44
N THR A 109 -2.04 14.70 -15.56
CA THR A 109 -1.61 15.99 -16.14
C THR A 109 -2.81 16.73 -16.72
N SER A 110 -2.66 18.05 -16.91
CA SER A 110 -3.67 18.89 -17.57
C SER A 110 -3.91 18.55 -19.04
N SER A 111 -2.96 17.86 -19.69
CA SER A 111 -3.02 17.50 -21.11
C SER A 111 -3.76 16.19 -21.39
N CYS A 112 -4.10 15.44 -20.34
CA CYS A 112 -4.77 14.15 -20.46
C CYS A 112 -6.29 14.29 -20.44
N ALA A 113 -6.99 13.28 -20.96
CA ALA A 113 -8.45 13.25 -20.96
C ALA A 113 -9.00 12.87 -19.56
N PRO A 114 -10.19 13.37 -19.18
CA PRO A 114 -10.89 12.88 -18.00
C PRO A 114 -11.22 11.40 -18.15
N LEU A 115 -11.39 10.71 -17.02
CA LEU A 115 -11.80 9.31 -17.03
C LEU A 115 -13.24 9.19 -17.54
N ASP A 116 -13.48 8.32 -18.51
CA ASP A 116 -14.83 7.99 -18.97
C ASP A 116 -15.54 7.10 -17.92
N GLU A 117 -16.49 7.69 -17.19
CA GLU A 117 -17.25 7.00 -16.15
C GLU A 117 -18.08 5.80 -16.64
N SER A 118 -18.36 5.72 -17.95
CA SER A 118 -19.06 4.57 -18.54
C SER A 118 -18.18 3.30 -18.58
N THR A 119 -16.87 3.46 -18.46
CA THR A 119 -15.88 2.37 -18.45
C THR A 119 -15.60 1.82 -17.06
N ILE A 120 -16.12 2.47 -16.01
CA ILE A 120 -15.87 2.09 -14.62
C ILE A 120 -16.67 0.83 -14.25
N TYR A 121 -15.99 -0.14 -13.65
CA TYR A 121 -16.60 -1.30 -13.04
C TYR A 121 -17.36 -0.91 -11.76
N ARG A 122 -18.65 -1.28 -11.70
CA ARG A 122 -19.56 -0.93 -10.59
C ARG A 122 -19.87 -2.06 -9.62
N GLY A 123 -19.25 -3.24 -9.78
CA GLY A 123 -19.43 -4.35 -8.83
C GLY A 123 -18.64 -4.13 -7.54
N ALA A 124 -19.03 -4.83 -6.46
CA ALA A 124 -18.48 -4.62 -5.11
C ALA A 124 -17.15 -5.37 -4.83
N GLU A 125 -16.70 -6.18 -5.79
CA GLU A 125 -15.63 -7.17 -5.60
C GLU A 125 -14.24 -6.58 -5.31
N TRP A 126 -14.05 -5.29 -5.63
CA TRP A 126 -12.79 -4.55 -5.50
C TRP A 126 -12.78 -3.54 -4.34
N ASN A 127 -13.85 -3.43 -3.55
CA ASN A 127 -14.13 -2.35 -2.59
C ASN A 127 -13.16 -2.23 -1.37
N THR A 128 -11.99 -2.83 -1.41
CA THR A 128 -10.99 -2.74 -0.32
C THR A 128 -9.84 -1.78 -0.65
N ALA A 129 -10.02 -0.88 -1.62
CA ALA A 129 -9.03 0.12 -1.96
C ALA A 129 -9.11 1.30 -0.98
N TYR A 130 -7.99 1.66 -0.37
CA TYR A 130 -7.86 2.84 0.49
C TYR A 130 -6.47 3.45 0.36
N SER A 131 -6.38 4.75 0.63
CA SER A 131 -5.11 5.46 0.75
C SER A 131 -4.68 5.48 2.22
N ASP A 132 -3.41 5.23 2.47
CA ASP A 132 -2.79 5.36 3.78
C ASP A 132 -2.24 6.79 3.98
N THR A 133 -2.03 7.21 5.22
CA THR A 133 -1.40 8.49 5.57
C THR A 133 0.04 8.59 5.06
N ASP A 134 0.68 7.44 4.83
CA ASP A 134 2.07 7.32 4.40
C ASP A 134 2.27 7.47 2.89
N SER A 135 1.29 8.03 2.19
CA SER A 135 1.34 8.24 0.73
C SER A 135 1.38 6.95 -0.08
N SER A 136 0.60 5.96 0.37
CA SER A 136 0.44 4.69 -0.32
C SER A 136 -1.03 4.38 -0.58
N VAL A 137 -1.29 3.51 -1.55
CA VAL A 137 -2.61 2.95 -1.83
C VAL A 137 -2.54 1.46 -1.57
N THR A 138 -3.44 0.95 -0.73
CA THR A 138 -3.62 -0.48 -0.50
C THR A 138 -4.93 -0.94 -1.11
N PHE A 139 -4.92 -2.02 -1.88
CA PHE A 139 -6.11 -2.53 -2.57
C PHE A 139 -6.11 -4.05 -2.73
N SER A 140 -7.28 -4.64 -2.93
CA SER A 140 -7.40 -6.08 -3.23
C SER A 140 -6.87 -6.38 -4.63
N ALA A 141 -6.06 -7.42 -4.76
CA ALA A 141 -5.63 -7.92 -6.08
C ALA A 141 -6.77 -8.57 -6.90
N LYS A 142 -7.97 -8.74 -6.32
CA LYS A 142 -9.15 -9.33 -6.98
C LYS A 142 -9.85 -8.33 -7.89
N ILE A 143 -9.15 -7.95 -8.96
CA ILE A 143 -9.71 -7.08 -10.01
C ILE A 143 -10.31 -7.99 -11.10
N PRO A 144 -11.56 -7.76 -11.53
CA PRO A 144 -12.21 -8.58 -12.57
C PRO A 144 -11.41 -8.66 -13.87
N GLU A 145 -11.64 -9.72 -14.64
CA GLU A 145 -11.01 -9.86 -15.96
C GLU A 145 -11.52 -8.79 -16.92
N GLY A 146 -10.63 -8.25 -17.77
CA GLY A 146 -10.95 -7.16 -18.70
C GLY A 146 -11.07 -5.80 -18.03
N TYR A 147 -10.63 -5.68 -16.77
CA TYR A 147 -10.56 -4.42 -16.04
C TYR A 147 -9.18 -4.24 -15.41
N THR A 148 -8.78 -2.98 -15.27
CA THR A 148 -7.52 -2.56 -14.65
C THR A 148 -7.80 -1.43 -13.66
N MET A 149 -7.28 -1.52 -12.44
CA MET A 149 -7.32 -0.40 -11.50
C MET A 149 -6.22 0.62 -11.83
N LEU A 150 -6.56 1.89 -11.96
CA LEU A 150 -5.57 2.94 -12.19
C LEU A 150 -5.09 3.51 -10.86
N LEU A 151 -3.77 3.58 -10.70
CA LEU A 151 -3.10 4.33 -9.63
C LEU A 151 -2.65 5.65 -10.24
N THR A 152 -3.28 6.75 -9.85
CA THR A 152 -2.97 8.08 -10.39
C THR A 152 -1.77 8.65 -9.66
N VAL A 153 -0.79 9.18 -10.40
CA VAL A 153 0.42 9.78 -9.83
C VAL A 153 0.52 11.24 -10.29
N SER A 154 0.83 12.15 -9.38
CA SER A 154 1.10 13.56 -9.64
C SER A 154 2.34 14.02 -8.92
N ASP A 155 3.04 14.91 -9.58
CA ASP A 155 4.23 15.62 -9.12
C ASP A 155 3.91 17.04 -8.64
N LYS A 156 2.63 17.41 -8.48
CA LYS A 156 2.26 18.75 -8.04
C LYS A 156 2.63 18.96 -6.56
N PRO A 157 3.30 20.08 -6.22
CA PRO A 157 3.87 20.31 -4.89
C PRO A 157 2.83 20.41 -3.76
N ASP A 158 1.55 20.64 -4.08
CA ASP A 158 0.47 20.78 -3.09
C ASP A 158 -0.44 19.54 -3.00
N ARG A 159 -0.12 18.46 -3.75
CA ARG A 159 -1.02 17.30 -3.88
C ARG A 159 -0.61 16.15 -2.95
N GLY A 160 -0.42 16.44 -1.66
CA GLY A 160 -0.24 15.46 -0.59
C GLY A 160 0.61 14.24 -0.96
N SER A 161 0.02 13.05 -0.93
CA SER A 161 0.69 11.78 -1.21
C SER A 161 1.24 11.60 -2.62
N GLY A 162 0.88 12.47 -3.56
CA GLY A 162 1.20 12.32 -4.98
C GLY A 162 0.49 11.15 -5.67
N ILE A 163 0.03 10.13 -4.92
CA ILE A 163 -0.68 8.95 -5.43
C ILE A 163 -2.16 8.95 -5.02
N GLY A 164 -3.03 8.60 -5.95
CA GLY A 164 -4.44 8.31 -5.77
C GLY A 164 -4.86 7.05 -6.55
N PHE A 165 -6.15 6.77 -6.59
CA PHE A 165 -6.66 5.61 -7.31
C PHE A 165 -8.06 5.82 -7.88
N THR A 166 -8.44 4.92 -8.78
CA THR A 166 -9.77 4.85 -9.40
C THR A 166 -10.42 3.50 -9.07
N ALA A 167 -11.74 3.40 -9.29
CA ALA A 167 -12.37 2.11 -9.48
C ALA A 167 -11.78 1.40 -10.73
N PRO A 168 -11.81 0.06 -10.84
CA PRO A 168 -11.32 -0.64 -12.02
C PRO A 168 -11.99 -0.13 -13.29
N VAL A 169 -11.20 0.14 -14.32
CA VAL A 169 -11.66 0.65 -15.62
C VAL A 169 -11.52 -0.44 -16.67
N LYS A 170 -12.44 -0.47 -17.63
CA LYS A 170 -12.42 -1.47 -18.71
C LYS A 170 -11.14 -1.35 -19.53
N ASP A 171 -10.56 -2.49 -19.89
CA ASP A 171 -9.41 -2.53 -20.79
C ASP A 171 -9.78 -2.08 -22.23
N PRO A 172 -8.86 -1.45 -22.97
CA PRO A 172 -7.50 -1.09 -22.55
C PRO A 172 -7.50 0.14 -21.61
N ALA A 173 -6.81 0.01 -20.47
CA ALA A 173 -6.61 1.11 -19.54
C ALA A 173 -5.85 2.28 -20.18
N PRO A 174 -6.29 3.54 -19.94
CA PRO A 174 -5.61 4.72 -20.46
C PRO A 174 -4.15 4.81 -19.98
N SER A 175 -3.33 5.57 -20.71
CA SER A 175 -1.92 5.79 -20.37
C SER A 175 -1.71 6.95 -19.40
N CYS A 176 -2.70 7.84 -19.26
CA CYS A 176 -2.69 8.98 -18.34
C CYS A 176 -4.13 9.46 -18.08
N LEU A 177 -4.31 10.32 -17.08
CA LEU A 177 -5.61 10.89 -16.73
C LEU A 177 -5.53 12.39 -16.51
N LEU A 178 -6.63 13.09 -16.76
CA LEU A 178 -6.76 14.50 -16.39
C LEU A 178 -6.56 14.62 -14.88
N ASP A 179 -5.74 15.60 -14.48
CA ASP A 179 -5.65 16.01 -13.10
C ASP A 179 -6.99 16.60 -12.62
N PRO A 180 -7.64 16.05 -11.58
CA PRO A 180 -8.89 16.60 -11.05
C PRO A 180 -8.79 18.07 -10.63
N ALA A 181 -7.62 18.51 -10.18
CA ALA A 181 -7.38 19.90 -9.81
C ALA A 181 -7.41 20.82 -11.04
N ASP A 182 -7.16 20.30 -12.24
CA ASP A 182 -7.21 21.04 -13.51
C ASP A 182 -8.56 20.89 -14.23
N ASP A 183 -9.44 20.01 -13.73
CA ASP A 183 -10.77 19.80 -14.31
C ASP A 183 -11.68 21.01 -14.03
N PRO A 184 -12.11 21.74 -15.08
CA PRO A 184 -12.98 22.90 -14.90
C PRO A 184 -14.36 22.53 -14.31
N SER A 185 -14.83 21.29 -14.51
CA SER A 185 -16.12 20.85 -13.97
C SER A 185 -16.09 20.70 -12.45
N MET A 186 -14.94 20.35 -11.87
CA MET A 186 -14.74 20.22 -10.42
C MET A 186 -14.65 21.57 -9.71
N ARG A 187 -14.31 22.65 -10.42
CA ARG A 187 -14.18 24.00 -9.86
C ARG A 187 -15.49 24.78 -9.75
N ALA A 188 -16.52 24.39 -10.48
CA ALA A 188 -17.78 25.13 -10.58
C ALA A 188 -18.79 24.86 -9.45
N GLY A 189 -18.42 24.05 -8.44
CA GLY A 189 -19.33 23.58 -7.38
C GLY A 189 -19.18 24.20 -6.00
N ASN A 190 -18.34 25.23 -5.82
CA ASN A 190 -18.14 25.92 -4.53
C ASN A 190 -18.74 27.33 -4.54
#